data_AF-A0AAQ0TNW0-F1
#
_entry.id   AF-A0AAQ0TNW0-F1
#
_cell.length_a   1.000
_cell.length_b   1.000
_cell.length_c   1.000
_cell.angle_alpha   90.00
_cell.angle_beta   90.00
_cell.angle_gamma   90.00
#
_symmetry.space_group_name_H-M   'P 1'
#
loop_
_entity.id
_entity.type
_entity.pdbx_description
1 polymer ?
#
loop_
_entity_poly.entity_id
_entity_poly.type
_entity_poly.pdbx_seq_one_letter_code
_entity_poly.pdbx_strand_id
1 'polypeptide(L)'
;MIPLTPDNIDRITDMIFREFNWFSDELSHAKIKEVAPPFIDYITGTKDIISYLSEVFDKYYILLSKIENIELVNYGLQEMVYHHSKVRVNFNLIDDSKTLGNAIIRALTAYFEGLPSKAFDILQNAFLQNNKHLLNLLPQIHSTSMCGFRVRMGNNHTKIADIFHTPFQLRHKCASYRFSILGYPSLYLAESLPTALNEVRAEKDTPYCVTHYKYRDEILLVDLALVPHKMTLWERYSLLSFYPLIIACGLKVKNDTSPFRPEYVIPQLFFQIVKINMPKFAGVSYISTRSETPDFTDMRQRNYVLFVPESTQSYGYSAQLAKKLIASAPMRIKYTDEVNKLVEYEKACALRPKTVLDI
;
A
#
# COMPACT_ATOMS: atom_id res chain seq x y z
N MET A 1 -47.70 -4.42 -7.64
CA MET A 1 -46.44 -4.07 -8.34
C MET A 1 -45.98 -2.73 -7.80
N ILE A 2 -44.77 -2.65 -7.25
CA ILE A 2 -44.15 -1.37 -6.89
C ILE A 2 -43.74 -0.69 -8.20
N PRO A 3 -44.12 0.56 -8.48
CA PRO A 3 -43.72 1.25 -9.71
C PRO A 3 -42.20 1.43 -9.74
N LEU A 4 -41.58 1.12 -10.90
CA LEU A 4 -40.14 1.29 -11.14
C LEU A 4 -39.81 2.78 -11.35
N THR A 5 -39.86 3.55 -10.27
CA THR A 5 -39.29 4.90 -10.21
C THR A 5 -37.80 4.82 -9.87
N PRO A 6 -36.97 5.83 -10.20
CA PRO A 6 -35.57 5.87 -9.80
C PRO A 6 -35.36 5.59 -8.30
N ASP A 7 -36.15 6.25 -7.43
CA ASP A 7 -36.09 6.03 -5.97
C ASP A 7 -36.41 4.59 -5.55
N ASN A 8 -37.34 3.92 -6.24
CA ASN A 8 -37.69 2.53 -5.95
C ASN A 8 -36.64 1.57 -6.47
N ILE A 9 -35.99 1.87 -7.61
CA ILE A 9 -34.87 1.09 -8.14
C ILE A 9 -33.66 1.19 -7.20
N ASP A 10 -33.33 2.39 -6.72
CA ASP A 10 -32.23 2.60 -5.78
C ASP A 10 -32.48 1.84 -4.47
N ARG A 11 -33.70 1.91 -3.91
CA ARG A 11 -34.07 1.15 -2.70
C ARG A 11 -33.99 -0.37 -2.89
N ILE A 12 -34.43 -0.88 -4.04
CA ILE A 12 -34.35 -2.31 -4.36
C ILE A 12 -32.88 -2.73 -4.52
N THR A 13 -32.07 -1.91 -5.18
CA THR A 13 -30.63 -2.13 -5.39
C THR A 13 -29.90 -2.15 -4.05
N ASP A 14 -30.16 -1.18 -3.18
CA ASP A 14 -29.61 -1.12 -1.83
C ASP A 14 -30.00 -2.34 -1.00
N MET A 15 -31.24 -2.83 -1.13
CA MET A 15 -31.70 -4.03 -0.43
C MET A 15 -31.00 -5.30 -0.94
N ILE A 16 -30.84 -5.44 -2.25
CA ILE A 16 -30.19 -6.62 -2.88
C ILE A 16 -28.70 -6.69 -2.52
N PHE A 17 -28.00 -5.56 -2.54
CA PHE A 17 -26.56 -5.49 -2.27
C PHE A 17 -26.24 -5.09 -0.83
N ARG A 18 -27.23 -5.07 0.07
CA ARG A 18 -27.07 -4.61 1.45
C ARG A 18 -25.94 -5.31 2.18
N GLU A 19 -25.89 -6.64 2.11
CA GLU A 19 -24.87 -7.42 2.83
C GLU A 19 -23.48 -7.24 2.22
N PHE A 20 -23.36 -7.22 0.89
CA PHE A 20 -22.10 -6.94 0.21
C PHE A 20 -21.55 -5.55 0.56
N ASN A 21 -22.40 -4.52 0.53
CA ASN A 21 -22.06 -3.16 0.91
C ASN A 21 -21.66 -3.08 2.39
N TRP A 22 -22.49 -3.65 3.28
CA TRP A 22 -22.21 -3.69 4.71
C TRP A 22 -20.88 -4.40 5.01
N PHE A 23 -20.63 -5.58 4.43
CA PHE A 23 -19.42 -6.34 4.68
C PHE A 23 -18.16 -5.58 4.23
N SER A 24 -18.18 -5.01 3.02
CA SER A 24 -17.05 -4.21 2.53
C SER A 24 -16.84 -2.93 3.35
N ASP A 25 -17.92 -2.27 3.79
CA ASP A 25 -17.83 -1.11 4.69
C ASP A 25 -17.21 -1.51 6.04
N GLU A 26 -17.71 -2.54 6.71
CA GLU A 26 -17.18 -2.97 8.00
C GLU A 26 -15.72 -3.46 7.89
N LEU A 27 -15.35 -4.10 6.78
CA LEU A 27 -13.97 -4.52 6.52
C LEU A 27 -13.04 -3.32 6.32
N SER A 28 -13.44 -2.33 5.51
CA SER A 28 -12.66 -1.09 5.27
C SER A 28 -12.49 -0.23 6.53
N HIS A 29 -13.40 -0.36 7.50
CA HIS A 29 -13.31 0.29 8.81
C HIS A 29 -12.63 -0.58 9.88
N ALA A 30 -12.05 -1.73 9.49
CA ALA A 30 -11.40 -2.68 10.39
C ALA A 30 -12.31 -3.17 11.55
N LYS A 31 -13.62 -3.30 11.32
CA LYS A 31 -14.59 -3.70 12.35
C LYS A 31 -14.84 -5.21 12.43
N ILE A 32 -14.42 -5.97 11.42
CA ILE A 32 -14.56 -7.44 11.38
C ILE A 32 -13.39 -8.08 12.15
N LYS A 33 -13.54 -8.19 13.47
CA LYS A 33 -12.46 -8.51 14.43
C LYS A 33 -11.64 -9.76 14.08
N GLU A 34 -12.25 -10.77 13.48
CA GLU A 34 -11.61 -12.05 13.16
C GLU A 34 -10.52 -11.93 12.09
N VAL A 35 -10.60 -10.89 11.26
CA VAL A 35 -9.73 -10.66 10.11
C VAL A 35 -9.27 -9.21 10.00
N ALA A 36 -9.51 -8.38 11.01
CA ALA A 36 -9.16 -6.97 11.01
C ALA A 36 -7.70 -6.74 11.43
N PRO A 37 -6.99 -5.78 10.80
CA PRO A 37 -5.70 -5.30 11.31
C PRO A 37 -5.87 -4.67 12.71
N PRO A 38 -4.79 -4.54 13.50
CA PRO A 38 -3.37 -4.70 13.11
C PRO A 38 -2.79 -6.10 13.36
N PHE A 39 -3.62 -7.14 13.47
CA PHE A 39 -3.17 -8.54 13.57
C PHE A 39 -2.23 -8.77 14.76
N ILE A 40 -2.56 -8.21 15.94
CA ILE A 40 -1.71 -8.29 17.14
C ILE A 40 -1.46 -9.75 17.55
N ASP A 41 -2.44 -10.62 17.32
CA ASP A 41 -2.36 -12.05 17.57
C ASP A 41 -1.27 -12.75 16.73
N TYR A 42 -0.91 -12.24 15.55
CA TYR A 42 0.29 -12.66 14.84
C TYR A 42 1.52 -12.42 15.71
N ILE A 43 1.71 -11.17 16.16
CA ILE A 43 2.90 -10.75 16.91
C ILE A 43 3.05 -11.51 18.23
N THR A 44 1.96 -11.62 19.00
CA THR A 44 1.98 -12.28 20.31
C THR A 44 1.91 -13.80 20.23
N GLY A 45 1.54 -14.34 19.07
CA GLY A 45 1.37 -15.77 18.84
C GLY A 45 2.65 -16.51 18.42
N THR A 46 2.60 -17.84 18.49
CA THR A 46 3.72 -18.75 18.17
C THR A 46 3.76 -19.20 16.71
N LYS A 47 2.68 -18.96 15.94
CA LYS A 47 2.60 -19.38 14.54
C LYS A 47 3.65 -18.64 13.70
N ASP A 48 4.25 -19.37 12.77
CA ASP A 48 5.01 -18.77 11.67
C ASP A 48 4.06 -18.04 10.71
N ILE A 49 4.65 -17.23 9.82
CA ILE A 49 3.88 -16.38 8.91
C ILE A 49 3.00 -17.17 7.93
N ILE A 50 3.43 -18.35 7.46
CA ILE A 50 2.66 -19.16 6.51
C ILE A 50 1.46 -19.77 7.22
N SER A 51 1.67 -20.39 8.38
CA SER A 51 0.59 -20.95 9.20
C SER A 51 -0.41 -19.88 9.63
N TYR A 52 0.07 -18.69 10.03
CA TYR A 52 -0.81 -17.59 10.42
C TYR A 52 -1.66 -17.07 9.25
N LEU A 53 -1.03 -16.76 8.10
CA LEU A 53 -1.74 -16.25 6.93
C LEU A 53 -2.75 -17.27 6.40
N SER A 54 -2.40 -18.57 6.39
CA SER A 54 -3.31 -19.61 5.92
C SER A 54 -4.60 -19.64 6.76
N GLU A 55 -4.47 -19.58 8.09
CA GLU A 55 -5.63 -19.55 8.98
C GLU A 55 -6.47 -18.28 8.83
N VAL A 56 -5.84 -17.11 8.74
CA VAL A 56 -6.58 -15.84 8.56
C VAL A 56 -7.28 -15.80 7.20
N PHE A 57 -6.64 -16.32 6.15
CA PHE A 57 -7.26 -16.44 4.83
C PHE A 57 -8.45 -17.39 4.86
N ASP A 58 -8.34 -18.55 5.51
CA ASP A 58 -9.47 -19.48 5.63
C ASP A 58 -10.66 -18.85 6.36
N LYS A 59 -10.41 -18.14 7.48
CA LYS A 59 -11.44 -17.37 8.19
C LYS A 59 -12.07 -16.32 7.28
N TYR A 60 -11.24 -15.58 6.53
CA TYR A 60 -11.70 -14.57 5.59
C TYR A 60 -12.59 -15.16 4.49
N TYR A 61 -12.20 -16.29 3.89
CA TYR A 61 -12.98 -16.94 2.84
C TYR A 61 -14.31 -17.49 3.35
N ILE A 62 -14.35 -18.00 4.58
CA ILE A 62 -15.60 -18.42 5.23
C ILE A 62 -16.53 -17.22 5.36
N LEU A 63 -16.04 -16.08 5.82
CA LEU A 63 -16.83 -14.86 5.92
C LEU A 63 -17.30 -14.36 4.55
N LEU A 64 -16.41 -14.31 3.57
CA LEU A 64 -16.71 -13.87 2.21
C LEU A 64 -17.79 -14.76 1.56
N SER A 65 -17.74 -16.08 1.79
CA SER A 65 -18.71 -17.03 1.24
C SER A 65 -20.13 -16.92 1.81
N LYS A 66 -20.31 -16.19 2.92
CA LYS A 66 -21.63 -15.99 3.55
C LYS A 66 -22.40 -14.82 2.97
N ILE A 67 -21.74 -13.93 2.22
CA ILE A 67 -22.37 -12.76 1.63
C ILE A 67 -23.36 -13.21 0.56
N GLU A 68 -24.63 -12.85 0.74
CA GLU A 68 -25.68 -13.08 -0.23
C GLU A 68 -25.45 -12.27 -1.53
N ASN A 69 -25.94 -12.81 -2.65
CA ASN A 69 -25.95 -12.15 -3.96
C ASN A 69 -24.57 -11.79 -4.56
N ILE A 70 -23.45 -12.40 -4.10
CA ILE A 70 -22.13 -12.26 -4.76
C ILE A 70 -22.22 -12.58 -6.25
N GLU A 71 -22.94 -13.62 -6.65
CA GLU A 71 -23.08 -13.99 -8.07
C GLU A 71 -23.73 -12.88 -8.91
N LEU A 72 -24.64 -12.11 -8.31
CA LEU A 72 -25.25 -10.97 -9.00
C LEU A 72 -24.27 -9.80 -9.13
N VAL A 73 -23.41 -9.58 -8.13
CA VAL A 73 -22.29 -8.62 -8.21
C VAL A 73 -21.33 -9.01 -9.33
N ASN A 74 -20.91 -10.28 -9.36
CA ASN A 74 -20.02 -10.84 -10.38
C ASN A 74 -20.60 -10.61 -11.79
N TYR A 75 -21.86 -11.02 -12.00
CA TYR A 75 -22.56 -10.85 -13.27
C TYR A 75 -22.71 -9.36 -13.65
N GLY A 76 -23.11 -8.52 -12.69
CA GLY A 76 -23.26 -7.08 -12.91
C GLY A 76 -21.97 -6.42 -13.38
N LEU A 77 -20.84 -6.70 -12.72
CA LEU A 77 -19.54 -6.19 -13.13
C LEU A 77 -19.11 -6.70 -14.51
N GLN A 78 -19.32 -7.99 -14.78
CA GLN A 78 -19.06 -8.57 -16.10
C GLN A 78 -19.84 -7.84 -17.20
N GLU A 79 -21.14 -7.64 -17.02
CA GLU A 79 -21.97 -6.95 -18.02
C GLU A 79 -21.56 -5.48 -18.16
N MET A 80 -21.30 -4.78 -17.05
CA MET A 80 -20.79 -3.40 -17.09
C MET A 80 -19.49 -3.29 -17.90
N VAL A 81 -18.53 -4.17 -17.66
CA VAL A 81 -17.25 -4.19 -18.40
C VAL A 81 -17.48 -4.53 -19.87
N TYR A 82 -18.32 -5.54 -20.17
CA TYR A 82 -18.63 -5.92 -21.55
C TYR A 82 -19.32 -4.80 -22.31
N HIS A 83 -20.27 -4.09 -21.70
CA HIS A 83 -20.97 -2.97 -22.34
C HIS A 83 -20.01 -1.87 -22.79
N HIS A 84 -19.02 -1.52 -21.97
CA HIS A 84 -18.07 -0.43 -22.24
C HIS A 84 -16.87 -0.85 -23.10
N SER A 85 -16.30 -2.03 -22.86
CA SER A 85 -15.04 -2.46 -23.49
C SER A 85 -15.21 -3.51 -24.60
N LYS A 86 -16.38 -4.15 -24.69
CA LYS A 86 -16.64 -5.34 -25.52
C LYS A 86 -15.76 -6.55 -25.19
N VAL A 87 -15.08 -6.53 -24.05
CA VAL A 87 -14.29 -7.66 -23.53
C VAL A 87 -15.12 -8.40 -22.50
N ARG A 88 -15.19 -9.73 -22.63
CA ARG A 88 -15.76 -10.59 -21.58
C ARG A 88 -14.68 -10.91 -20.56
N VAL A 89 -14.96 -10.58 -19.30
CA VAL A 89 -14.10 -10.84 -18.15
C VAL A 89 -14.91 -11.66 -17.16
N ASN A 90 -14.36 -12.78 -16.71
CA ASN A 90 -15.03 -13.64 -15.73
C ASN A 90 -14.74 -13.11 -14.33
N PHE A 91 -15.68 -12.35 -13.77
CA PHE A 91 -15.62 -11.93 -12.38
C PHE A 91 -16.07 -13.08 -11.47
N ASN A 92 -15.24 -13.45 -10.51
CA ASN A 92 -15.63 -14.36 -9.44
C ASN A 92 -14.91 -13.95 -8.16
N LEU A 93 -15.61 -13.18 -7.31
CA LEU A 93 -14.99 -12.55 -6.15
C LEU A 93 -14.27 -13.56 -5.22
N ILE A 94 -14.90 -14.71 -4.97
CA ILE A 94 -14.36 -15.72 -4.07
C ILE A 94 -13.14 -16.40 -4.71
N ASP A 95 -13.21 -16.73 -6.00
CA ASP A 95 -12.11 -17.36 -6.73
C ASP A 95 -10.94 -16.41 -6.94
N ASP A 96 -11.20 -15.14 -7.27
CA ASP A 96 -10.20 -14.08 -7.40
C ASP A 96 -9.41 -13.91 -6.10
N SER A 97 -10.12 -13.84 -4.97
CA SER A 97 -9.52 -13.72 -3.65
C SER A 97 -8.72 -14.97 -3.25
N LYS A 98 -9.28 -16.17 -3.44
CA LYS A 98 -8.60 -17.44 -3.15
C LYS A 98 -7.38 -17.66 -4.02
N THR A 99 -7.47 -17.32 -5.30
CA THR A 99 -6.36 -17.38 -6.26
C THR A 99 -5.17 -16.55 -5.77
N LEU A 100 -5.43 -15.32 -5.33
CA LEU A 100 -4.40 -14.44 -4.80
C LEU A 100 -3.81 -14.96 -3.49
N GLY A 101 -4.65 -15.36 -2.52
CA GLY A 101 -4.14 -15.87 -1.24
C GLY A 101 -3.38 -17.18 -1.37
N ASN A 102 -3.82 -18.10 -2.25
CA ASN A 102 -3.10 -19.33 -2.54
C ASN A 102 -1.72 -19.04 -3.19
N ALA A 103 -1.66 -18.06 -4.09
CA ALA A 103 -0.39 -17.64 -4.68
C ALA A 103 0.56 -17.03 -3.64
N ILE A 104 0.04 -16.24 -2.70
CA ILE A 104 0.80 -15.69 -1.57
C ILE A 104 1.43 -16.79 -0.72
N ILE A 105 0.64 -17.79 -0.30
CA ILE A 105 1.13 -18.91 0.50
C ILE A 105 2.21 -19.69 -0.26
N ARG A 106 1.94 -20.05 -1.52
CA ARG A 106 2.90 -20.77 -2.37
C ARG A 106 4.19 -19.99 -2.63
N ALA A 107 4.10 -18.66 -2.80
CA ALA A 107 5.27 -17.80 -2.98
C ALA A 107 6.12 -17.74 -1.70
N LEU A 108 5.50 -17.60 -0.53
CA LEU A 108 6.22 -17.68 0.76
C LEU A 108 6.91 -19.04 0.94
N THR A 109 6.21 -20.14 0.67
CA THR A 109 6.79 -21.49 0.74
C THR A 109 8.00 -21.61 -0.19
N ALA A 110 7.87 -21.22 -1.46
CA ALA A 110 8.99 -21.27 -2.41
C ALA A 110 10.16 -20.36 -1.99
N TYR A 111 9.88 -19.19 -1.38
CA TYR A 111 10.92 -18.31 -0.86
C TYR A 111 11.68 -18.98 0.30
N PHE A 112 10.97 -19.65 1.23
CA PHE A 112 11.59 -20.36 2.35
C PHE A 112 12.33 -21.62 1.93
N GLU A 113 11.99 -22.20 0.78
CA GLU A 113 12.79 -23.23 0.09
C GLU A 113 14.06 -22.68 -0.57
N GLY A 114 14.33 -21.38 -0.47
CA GLY A 114 15.50 -20.73 -1.07
C GLY A 114 15.34 -20.45 -2.58
N LEU A 115 14.10 -20.36 -3.08
CA LEU A 115 13.79 -20.16 -4.50
C LEU A 115 13.10 -18.80 -4.76
N PRO A 116 13.79 -17.66 -4.55
CA PRO A 116 13.18 -16.34 -4.67
C PRO A 116 12.66 -16.02 -6.08
N SER A 117 13.32 -16.51 -7.14
CA SER A 117 12.82 -16.36 -8.52
C SER A 117 11.50 -17.11 -8.71
N LYS A 118 11.41 -18.35 -8.23
CA LYS A 118 10.18 -19.14 -8.29
C LYS A 118 9.06 -18.49 -7.48
N ALA A 119 9.37 -17.94 -6.31
CA ALA A 119 8.43 -17.20 -5.49
C ALA A 119 7.86 -15.99 -6.25
N PHE A 120 8.73 -15.23 -6.93
CA PHE A 120 8.33 -14.13 -7.80
C PHE A 120 7.41 -14.60 -8.92
N ASP A 121 7.79 -15.65 -9.65
CA ASP A 121 7.01 -16.18 -10.78
C ASP A 121 5.63 -16.67 -10.33
N ILE A 122 5.55 -17.37 -9.18
CA ILE A 122 4.28 -17.82 -8.61
C ILE A 122 3.35 -16.64 -8.35
N LEU A 123 3.84 -15.62 -7.66
CA LEU A 123 3.01 -14.46 -7.33
C LEU A 123 2.66 -13.66 -8.59
N GLN A 124 3.62 -13.44 -9.50
CA GLN A 124 3.39 -12.71 -10.75
C GLN A 124 2.36 -13.40 -11.64
N ASN A 125 2.43 -14.73 -11.79
CA ASN A 125 1.49 -15.48 -12.63
C ASN A 125 0.04 -15.31 -12.16
N ALA A 126 -0.20 -15.16 -10.85
CA ALA A 126 -1.53 -14.88 -10.33
C ALA A 126 -2.10 -13.56 -10.86
N PHE A 127 -1.26 -12.53 -11.03
CA PHE A 127 -1.66 -11.24 -11.59
C PHE A 127 -1.80 -11.24 -13.12
N LEU A 128 -1.02 -12.06 -13.82
CA LEU A 128 -0.93 -12.02 -15.29
C LEU A 128 -1.87 -12.99 -16.00
N GLN A 129 -2.35 -14.04 -15.32
CA GLN A 129 -3.35 -14.96 -15.87
C GLN A 129 -4.69 -14.25 -16.16
N ASN A 130 -5.59 -14.94 -16.88
CA ASN A 130 -6.93 -14.45 -17.21
C ASN A 130 -6.91 -13.05 -17.83
N ASN A 131 -6.03 -12.82 -18.81
CA ASN A 131 -5.85 -11.51 -19.46
C ASN A 131 -5.51 -10.39 -18.46
N LYS A 132 -4.65 -10.69 -17.48
CA LYS A 132 -4.23 -9.76 -16.43
C LYS A 132 -5.38 -9.24 -15.56
N HIS A 133 -6.41 -10.07 -15.34
CA HIS A 133 -7.62 -9.72 -14.59
C HIS A 133 -7.31 -9.08 -13.25
N LEU A 134 -6.56 -9.77 -12.38
CA LEU A 134 -6.17 -9.23 -11.07
C LEU A 134 -5.29 -7.98 -11.19
N LEU A 135 -4.37 -7.92 -12.14
CA LEU A 135 -3.55 -6.72 -12.33
C LEU A 135 -4.40 -5.48 -12.67
N ASN A 136 -5.43 -5.65 -13.50
CA ASN A 136 -6.35 -4.57 -13.89
C ASN A 136 -7.33 -4.20 -12.76
N LEU A 137 -7.59 -5.14 -11.83
CA LEU A 137 -8.44 -4.95 -10.65
C LEU A 137 -7.74 -4.34 -9.44
N LEU A 138 -6.41 -4.21 -9.47
CA LEU A 138 -5.65 -3.72 -8.31
C LEU A 138 -6.25 -2.42 -7.76
N PRO A 139 -6.34 -2.23 -6.44
CA PRO A 139 -6.83 -0.99 -5.86
C PRO A 139 -5.87 0.16 -6.16
N GLN A 140 -6.42 1.35 -6.45
CA GLN A 140 -5.66 2.46 -7.02
C GLN A 140 -6.05 3.78 -6.36
N ILE A 141 -5.06 4.65 -6.17
CA ILE A 141 -5.27 6.07 -5.92
C ILE A 141 -4.85 6.84 -7.16
N HIS A 142 -5.74 7.71 -7.59
CA HIS A 142 -5.50 8.75 -8.57
C HIS A 142 -5.62 10.10 -7.86
N SER A 143 -4.51 10.83 -7.76
CA SER A 143 -4.47 12.10 -7.00
C SER A 143 -3.68 13.17 -7.74
N THR A 144 -4.14 14.42 -7.65
CA THR A 144 -3.42 15.62 -8.11
C THR A 144 -2.83 16.43 -6.95
N SER A 145 -2.96 15.92 -5.72
CA SER A 145 -2.62 16.64 -4.49
C SER A 145 -1.72 15.83 -3.56
N MET A 146 -1.09 14.76 -4.05
CA MET A 146 -0.24 13.90 -3.23
C MET A 146 0.94 14.68 -2.66
N CYS A 147 1.10 14.56 -1.36
CA CYS A 147 2.23 15.10 -0.63
C CYS A 147 2.67 14.14 0.49
N GLY A 148 3.87 14.35 1.01
CA GLY A 148 4.35 13.57 2.13
C GLY A 148 5.70 14.02 2.67
N PHE A 149 5.99 13.64 3.90
CA PHE A 149 7.18 13.96 4.63
C PHE A 149 8.24 12.88 4.47
N ARG A 150 9.49 13.31 4.38
CA ARG A 150 10.66 12.44 4.53
C ARG A 150 11.55 12.97 5.63
N VAL A 151 12.05 12.05 6.45
CA VAL A 151 12.90 12.34 7.60
C VAL A 151 14.25 11.63 7.44
N ARG A 152 15.33 12.29 7.84
CA ARG A 152 16.65 11.68 8.05
C ARG A 152 17.22 12.12 9.38
N MET A 153 17.84 11.17 10.08
CA MET A 153 18.55 11.43 11.34
C MET A 153 19.77 12.34 11.12
N GLY A 154 20.02 13.23 12.06
CA GLY A 154 21.13 14.18 12.06
C GLY A 154 20.71 15.61 11.67
N ASN A 155 21.67 16.53 11.76
CA ASN A 155 21.51 17.96 11.45
C ASN A 155 22.34 18.43 10.23
N ASN A 156 23.08 17.52 9.61
CA ASN A 156 24.03 17.79 8.53
C ASN A 156 23.41 17.74 7.12
N HIS A 157 22.14 17.35 6.99
CA HIS A 157 21.41 17.34 5.72
C HIS A 157 20.86 18.74 5.42
N THR A 158 21.52 19.46 4.53
CA THR A 158 21.20 20.88 4.25
C THR A 158 20.63 21.11 2.85
N LYS A 159 20.83 20.14 1.94
CA LYS A 159 20.34 20.17 0.56
C LYS A 159 19.21 19.16 0.40
N ILE A 160 18.30 19.42 -0.55
CA ILE A 160 17.19 18.48 -0.86
C ILE A 160 17.78 17.12 -1.29
N ALA A 161 18.89 17.13 -2.04
CA ALA A 161 19.66 15.95 -2.43
C ALA A 161 20.00 15.03 -1.24
N ASP A 162 20.31 15.60 -0.08
CA ASP A 162 20.67 14.84 1.12
C ASP A 162 19.48 14.03 1.66
N ILE A 163 18.24 14.49 1.40
CA ILE A 163 16.97 13.89 1.87
C ILE A 163 16.11 13.44 0.68
N PHE A 164 16.72 13.12 -0.45
CA PHE A 164 16.05 12.48 -1.58
C PHE A 164 16.21 10.95 -1.50
N HIS A 165 16.05 10.23 -2.61
CA HIS A 165 16.38 8.80 -2.66
C HIS A 165 17.89 8.58 -2.52
N THR A 166 18.32 7.37 -2.19
CA THR A 166 19.75 7.04 -2.10
C THR A 166 20.44 7.27 -3.46
N PRO A 167 21.58 8.00 -3.51
CA PRO A 167 22.32 8.20 -4.74
C PRO A 167 22.74 6.87 -5.38
N PHE A 168 22.83 6.83 -6.70
CA PHE A 168 23.10 5.59 -7.43
C PHE A 168 24.46 4.94 -7.12
N GLN A 169 25.46 5.73 -6.74
CA GLN A 169 26.77 5.24 -6.30
C GLN A 169 26.77 4.67 -4.87
N LEU A 170 25.69 4.91 -4.10
CA LEU A 170 25.52 4.46 -2.71
C LEU A 170 24.50 3.33 -2.57
N ARG A 171 24.22 2.56 -3.63
CA ARG A 171 23.24 1.44 -3.60
C ARG A 171 23.54 0.37 -2.56
N HIS A 172 24.80 0.17 -2.18
CA HIS A 172 25.18 -0.71 -1.07
C HIS A 172 24.58 -0.27 0.28
N LYS A 173 24.08 0.98 0.38
CA LYS A 173 23.35 1.51 1.55
C LYS A 173 21.83 1.36 1.44
N CYS A 174 21.30 0.86 0.31
CA CYS A 174 19.87 0.56 0.19
C CYS A 174 19.55 -0.69 1.01
N ALA A 175 19.10 -0.47 2.25
CA ALA A 175 18.68 -1.55 3.15
C ALA A 175 17.37 -2.21 2.69
N SER A 176 17.05 -3.35 3.32
CA SER A 176 15.79 -4.08 3.10
C SER A 176 14.65 -3.43 3.89
N TYR A 177 13.67 -2.89 3.16
CA TYR A 177 12.43 -2.32 3.69
C TYR A 177 11.21 -3.10 3.18
N ARG A 178 10.02 -2.81 3.73
CA ARG A 178 8.77 -3.52 3.39
C ARG A 178 8.54 -3.57 1.88
N PHE A 179 8.39 -2.42 1.24
CA PHE A 179 8.32 -2.34 -0.22
C PHE A 179 9.69 -1.88 -0.76
N SER A 180 10.55 -2.84 -1.10
CA SER A 180 11.90 -2.55 -1.63
C SER A 180 12.38 -3.64 -2.58
N ILE A 181 13.45 -3.33 -3.31
CA ILE A 181 14.22 -4.30 -4.10
C ILE A 181 15.67 -4.10 -3.65
N LEU A 182 16.38 -5.18 -3.30
CA LEU A 182 17.73 -5.06 -2.76
C LEU A 182 18.65 -4.29 -3.73
N GLY A 183 19.33 -3.25 -3.23
CA GLY A 183 20.20 -2.39 -4.05
C GLY A 183 19.48 -1.40 -4.98
N TYR A 184 18.14 -1.42 -5.05
CA TYR A 184 17.36 -0.43 -5.79
C TYR A 184 17.01 0.76 -4.88
N PRO A 185 17.31 2.00 -5.29
CA PRO A 185 16.85 3.17 -4.55
C PRO A 185 15.34 3.37 -4.72
N SER A 186 14.67 3.75 -3.64
CA SER A 186 13.26 4.16 -3.62
C SER A 186 13.11 5.48 -2.85
N LEU A 187 12.05 6.24 -3.15
CA LEU A 187 11.67 7.40 -2.34
C LEU A 187 10.50 7.06 -1.43
N TYR A 188 10.78 6.86 -0.14
CA TYR A 188 9.78 6.70 0.91
C TYR A 188 9.34 8.06 1.44
N LEU A 189 8.02 8.25 1.54
CA LEU A 189 7.34 9.42 2.10
C LEU A 189 6.23 8.92 3.04
N ALA A 190 5.94 9.67 4.10
CA ALA A 190 4.77 9.44 4.94
C ALA A 190 3.78 10.60 4.82
N GLU A 191 2.48 10.34 4.94
CA GLU A 191 1.44 11.38 4.86
C GLU A 191 1.63 12.46 5.94
N SER A 192 2.08 12.05 7.13
CA SER A 192 2.29 12.96 8.26
C SER A 192 3.71 12.92 8.80
N LEU A 193 4.14 14.01 9.44
CA LEU A 193 5.45 14.07 10.11
C LEU A 193 5.56 13.04 11.25
N PRO A 194 4.56 12.88 12.14
CA PRO A 194 4.59 11.82 13.15
C PRO A 194 4.82 10.43 12.56
N THR A 195 4.14 10.10 11.45
CA THR A 195 4.33 8.80 10.79
C THR A 195 5.73 8.65 10.20
N ALA A 196 6.28 9.70 9.57
CA ALA A 196 7.66 9.67 9.07
C ALA A 196 8.69 9.46 10.20
N LEU A 197 8.44 10.05 11.38
CA LEU A 197 9.27 9.88 12.58
C LEU A 197 9.16 8.46 13.14
N ASN A 198 7.96 7.87 13.18
CA ASN A 198 7.75 6.48 13.57
C ASN A 198 8.47 5.50 12.62
N GLU A 199 8.45 5.76 11.30
CA GLU A 199 9.13 4.92 10.32
C GLU A 199 10.66 4.87 10.51
N VAL A 200 11.26 5.97 10.94
CA VAL A 200 12.71 6.04 11.23
C VAL A 200 13.04 5.69 12.69
N ARG A 201 12.03 5.35 13.51
CA ARG A 201 12.16 5.12 14.96
C ARG A 201 12.82 6.30 15.66
N ALA A 202 12.21 7.47 15.51
CA ALA A 202 12.77 8.69 16.06
C ALA A 202 12.96 8.57 17.57
N GLU A 203 14.16 8.90 18.04
CA GLU A 203 14.49 8.91 19.46
C GLU A 203 14.29 10.31 20.01
N LYS A 204 13.64 10.41 21.18
CA LYS A 204 13.38 11.70 21.84
C LYS A 204 14.67 12.50 21.98
N ASP A 205 14.55 13.81 21.80
CA ASP A 205 15.67 14.76 21.86
C ASP A 205 16.76 14.61 20.78
N THR A 206 16.61 13.67 19.84
CA THR A 206 17.54 13.49 18.73
C THR A 206 17.24 14.49 17.60
N PRO A 207 18.27 15.07 16.95
CA PRO A 207 18.08 15.95 15.81
C PRO A 207 17.73 15.17 14.53
N TYR A 208 16.77 15.70 13.78
CA TYR A 208 16.36 15.19 12.48
C TYR A 208 16.26 16.32 11.47
N CYS A 209 16.46 15.99 10.20
CA CYS A 209 16.12 16.86 9.08
C CYS A 209 14.89 16.33 8.37
N VAL A 210 13.95 17.23 8.11
CA VAL A 210 12.65 16.95 7.50
C VAL A 210 12.53 17.73 6.20
N THR A 211 11.95 17.11 5.18
CA THR A 211 11.47 17.81 3.99
C THR A 211 10.07 17.32 3.66
N HIS A 212 9.27 18.19 3.05
CA HIS A 212 7.93 17.91 2.57
C HIS A 212 7.94 17.89 1.05
N TYR A 213 7.59 16.76 0.46
CA TYR A 213 7.49 16.58 -0.98
C TYR A 213 6.03 16.71 -1.42
N LYS A 214 5.81 17.35 -2.56
CA LYS A 214 4.55 17.39 -3.29
C LYS A 214 4.78 16.89 -4.72
N TYR A 215 3.91 16.02 -5.20
CA TYR A 215 3.90 15.62 -6.60
C TYR A 215 3.30 16.75 -7.46
N ARG A 216 3.95 17.10 -8.57
CA ARG A 216 3.55 18.25 -9.41
C ARG A 216 2.24 18.01 -10.14
N ASP A 217 2.13 16.84 -10.72
CA ASP A 217 1.06 16.47 -11.63
C ASP A 217 0.16 15.41 -10.98
N GLU A 218 -0.62 14.76 -11.81
CA GLU A 218 -1.32 13.54 -11.45
C GLU A 218 -0.36 12.41 -11.07
N ILE A 219 -0.67 11.73 -9.96
CA ILE A 219 -0.01 10.50 -9.54
C ILE A 219 -1.00 9.34 -9.52
N LEU A 220 -0.56 8.21 -10.08
CA LEU A 220 -1.21 6.92 -9.95
C LEU A 220 -0.40 6.05 -8.99
N LEU A 221 -1.05 5.53 -7.96
CA LEU A 221 -0.46 4.65 -6.97
C LEU A 221 -1.33 3.41 -6.81
N VAL A 222 -0.71 2.25 -6.61
CA VAL A 222 -1.44 1.10 -6.11
C VAL A 222 -1.72 1.35 -4.63
N ASP A 223 -2.94 1.14 -4.17
CA ASP A 223 -3.32 1.37 -2.78
C ASP A 223 -3.59 0.08 -2.03
N LEU A 224 -2.84 -0.15 -0.95
CA LEU A 224 -3.03 -1.27 -0.03
C LEU A 224 -3.50 -0.80 1.37
N ALA A 225 -3.94 0.45 1.49
CA ALA A 225 -4.58 0.95 2.70
C ALA A 225 -6.07 0.55 2.75
N LEU A 226 -6.61 0.48 3.97
CA LEU A 226 -8.06 0.45 4.16
C LEU A 226 -8.54 1.90 4.18
N VAL A 227 -9.51 2.23 3.33
CA VAL A 227 -9.97 3.62 3.21
C VAL A 227 -11.46 3.67 3.55
N PRO A 228 -11.82 4.28 4.70
CA PRO A 228 -13.21 4.43 5.11
C PRO A 228 -13.86 5.61 4.38
N HIS A 229 -13.97 5.53 3.05
CA HIS A 229 -14.76 6.47 2.26
C HIS A 229 -15.96 5.78 1.64
N LYS A 230 -16.85 6.57 1.03
CA LYS A 230 -17.97 6.03 0.25
C LYS A 230 -17.41 5.33 -0.99
N MET A 231 -17.28 4.00 -0.92
CA MET A 231 -16.77 3.17 -2.00
C MET A 231 -17.81 2.94 -3.11
N THR A 232 -17.33 2.98 -4.35
CA THR A 232 -18.03 2.48 -5.53
C THR A 232 -18.09 0.95 -5.53
N LEU A 233 -18.95 0.36 -6.39
CA LEU A 233 -19.05 -1.09 -6.55
C LEU A 233 -17.69 -1.73 -6.90
N TRP A 234 -16.92 -1.08 -7.78
CA TRP A 234 -15.59 -1.52 -8.18
C TRP A 234 -14.60 -1.52 -7.00
N GLU A 235 -14.55 -0.44 -6.22
CA GLU A 235 -13.67 -0.35 -5.06
C GLU A 235 -14.00 -1.42 -4.01
N ARG A 236 -15.29 -1.70 -3.78
CA ARG A 236 -15.74 -2.79 -2.90
C ARG A 236 -15.25 -4.14 -3.40
N TYR A 237 -15.46 -4.45 -4.68
CA TYR A 237 -15.01 -5.70 -5.28
C TYR A 237 -13.48 -5.85 -5.21
N SER A 238 -12.76 -4.78 -5.54
CA SER A 238 -11.31 -4.71 -5.47
C SER A 238 -10.81 -4.93 -4.04
N LEU A 239 -11.35 -4.21 -3.05
CA LEU A 239 -10.98 -4.37 -1.64
C LEU A 239 -11.12 -5.84 -1.20
N LEU A 240 -12.26 -6.47 -1.51
CA LEU A 240 -12.54 -7.84 -1.13
C LEU A 240 -11.65 -8.86 -1.87
N SER A 241 -11.40 -8.64 -3.17
CA SER A 241 -10.50 -9.49 -3.94
C SER A 241 -9.05 -9.41 -3.44
N PHE A 242 -8.59 -8.21 -3.05
CA PHE A 242 -7.20 -7.94 -2.65
C PHE A 242 -6.95 -8.01 -1.15
N TYR A 243 -7.96 -8.32 -0.34
CA TYR A 243 -7.80 -8.39 1.11
C TYR A 243 -6.68 -9.35 1.57
N PRO A 244 -6.48 -10.55 0.96
CA PRO A 244 -5.35 -11.41 1.29
C PRO A 244 -3.98 -10.73 1.11
N LEU A 245 -3.82 -9.92 0.05
CA LEU A 245 -2.60 -9.15 -0.19
C LEU A 245 -2.43 -8.01 0.83
N ILE A 246 -3.53 -7.33 1.19
CA ILE A 246 -3.52 -6.27 2.20
C ILE A 246 -3.07 -6.84 3.56
N ILE A 247 -3.61 -7.99 3.97
CA ILE A 247 -3.19 -8.69 5.20
C ILE A 247 -1.70 -9.05 5.12
N ALA A 248 -1.28 -9.75 4.07
CA ALA A 248 0.11 -10.22 3.92
C ALA A 248 1.11 -9.06 3.89
N CYS A 249 0.71 -7.90 3.36
CA CYS A 249 1.53 -6.69 3.35
C CYS A 249 1.40 -5.84 4.62
N GLY A 250 0.39 -6.08 5.45
CA GLY A 250 0.05 -5.31 6.64
C GLY A 250 0.56 -5.91 7.97
N LEU A 251 1.19 -7.09 7.96
CA LEU A 251 1.72 -7.68 9.20
C LEU A 251 2.85 -6.83 9.80
N LYS A 252 2.75 -6.54 11.10
CA LYS A 252 3.87 -5.95 11.87
C LYS A 252 5.01 -6.96 11.95
N VAL A 253 6.25 -6.48 11.92
CA VAL A 253 7.44 -7.34 11.95
C VAL A 253 7.64 -7.88 13.38
N LYS A 254 7.80 -9.19 13.54
CA LYS A 254 8.11 -9.81 14.85
C LYS A 254 9.52 -9.49 15.33
N ASN A 255 10.52 -9.78 14.48
CA ASN A 255 11.94 -9.68 14.83
C ASN A 255 12.58 -8.55 14.04
N ASP A 256 12.41 -7.34 14.53
CA ASP A 256 12.66 -6.13 13.76
C ASP A 256 14.14 -5.71 13.66
N THR A 257 14.99 -6.25 14.55
CA THR A 257 16.46 -6.16 14.54
C THR A 257 17.12 -7.23 13.68
N SER A 258 16.38 -8.25 13.23
CA SER A 258 16.91 -9.33 12.43
C SER A 258 17.17 -8.90 10.98
N PRO A 259 18.21 -9.45 10.32
CA PRO A 259 18.54 -9.12 8.94
C PRO A 259 17.46 -9.57 7.95
N PHE A 260 16.80 -10.69 8.25
CA PHE A 260 15.69 -11.21 7.48
C PHE A 260 14.36 -10.98 8.21
N ARG A 261 13.37 -10.51 7.46
CA ARG A 261 12.01 -10.24 7.93
C ARG A 261 11.04 -10.96 7.00
N PRO A 262 10.48 -12.11 7.41
CA PRO A 262 9.52 -12.87 6.61
C PRO A 262 8.36 -12.02 6.08
N GLU A 263 7.92 -11.04 6.86
CA GLU A 263 6.82 -10.12 6.56
C GLU A 263 7.13 -9.21 5.36
N TYR A 264 8.38 -9.12 4.91
CA TYR A 264 8.77 -8.30 3.76
C TYR A 264 8.75 -9.09 2.45
N VAL A 265 8.70 -10.43 2.47
CA VAL A 265 8.78 -11.23 1.25
C VAL A 265 7.69 -10.85 0.25
N ILE A 266 6.41 -10.93 0.65
CA ILE A 266 5.29 -10.64 -0.24
C ILE A 266 5.26 -9.16 -0.69
N PRO A 267 5.39 -8.16 0.20
CA PRO A 267 5.55 -6.76 -0.19
C PRO A 267 6.66 -6.50 -1.22
N GLN A 268 7.84 -7.13 -1.07
CA GLN A 268 8.97 -6.93 -1.98
C GLN A 268 8.74 -7.58 -3.34
N LEU A 269 8.18 -8.79 -3.38
CA LEU A 269 7.78 -9.44 -4.63
C LEU A 269 6.69 -8.62 -5.34
N PHE A 270 5.69 -8.17 -4.60
CA PHE A 270 4.61 -7.35 -5.13
C PHE A 270 5.11 -6.00 -5.69
N PHE A 271 5.99 -5.32 -4.97
CA PHE A 271 6.60 -4.06 -5.43
C PHE A 271 7.33 -4.23 -6.76
N GLN A 272 8.00 -5.37 -6.98
CA GLN A 272 8.62 -5.71 -8.26
C GLN A 272 7.59 -5.96 -9.36
N ILE A 273 6.50 -6.69 -9.06
CA ILE A 273 5.42 -6.97 -10.01
C ILE A 273 4.78 -5.66 -10.51
N VAL A 274 4.46 -4.74 -9.60
CA VAL A 274 3.91 -3.41 -9.94
C VAL A 274 4.90 -2.64 -10.79
N LYS A 275 6.19 -2.59 -10.39
CA LYS A 275 7.24 -1.90 -11.15
C LYS A 275 7.35 -2.37 -12.60
N ILE A 276 7.24 -3.69 -12.83
CA ILE A 276 7.41 -4.31 -14.15
C ILE A 276 6.15 -4.15 -14.99
N ASN A 277 4.97 -4.39 -14.41
CA ASN A 277 3.74 -4.56 -15.18
C ASN A 277 2.84 -3.31 -15.20
N MET A 278 3.13 -2.30 -14.39
CA MET A 278 2.32 -1.09 -14.26
C MET A 278 3.17 0.19 -14.47
N PRO A 279 3.75 0.40 -15.68
CA PRO A 279 4.70 1.49 -15.92
C PRO A 279 4.14 2.91 -15.76
N LYS A 280 2.80 3.06 -15.76
CA LYS A 280 2.13 4.34 -15.49
C LYS A 280 2.05 4.67 -13.98
N PHE A 281 2.20 3.68 -13.11
CA PHE A 281 2.11 3.85 -11.67
C PHE A 281 3.44 4.33 -11.10
N ALA A 282 3.36 5.34 -10.24
CA ALA A 282 4.53 5.94 -9.63
C ALA A 282 5.06 5.14 -8.43
N GLY A 283 4.24 4.24 -7.86
CA GLY A 283 4.59 3.54 -6.63
C GLY A 283 3.43 2.82 -5.97
N VAL A 284 3.62 2.52 -4.67
CA VAL A 284 2.65 1.84 -3.81
C VAL A 284 2.38 2.68 -2.57
N SER A 285 1.12 2.76 -2.18
CA SER A 285 0.61 3.34 -0.94
C SER A 285 0.23 2.22 0.03
N TYR A 286 0.55 2.40 1.32
CA TYR A 286 0.26 1.43 2.37
C TYR A 286 0.18 2.09 3.74
N ILE A 287 -0.52 1.49 4.71
CA ILE A 287 -0.53 2.00 6.08
C ILE A 287 0.72 1.55 6.84
N SER A 288 1.31 2.48 7.58
CA SER A 288 2.41 2.21 8.50
C SER A 288 2.01 1.19 9.57
N THR A 289 2.84 0.17 9.75
CA THR A 289 2.74 -0.76 10.88
C THR A 289 3.72 -0.39 12.01
N ARG A 290 4.38 0.77 11.90
CA ARG A 290 5.45 1.20 12.81
C ARG A 290 4.96 2.00 14.00
N SER A 291 3.74 2.54 13.92
CA SER A 291 3.06 3.10 15.09
C SER A 291 2.99 2.05 16.22
N GLU A 292 3.02 2.53 17.47
CA GLU A 292 2.72 1.69 18.64
C GLU A 292 1.28 1.16 18.55
N THR A 293 0.36 2.01 18.08
CA THR A 293 -1.04 1.73 17.77
C THR A 293 -1.31 1.96 16.28
N PRO A 294 -0.95 1.00 15.39
CA PRO A 294 -1.27 1.12 13.97
C PRO A 294 -2.78 1.18 13.77
N ASP A 295 -3.24 2.22 13.09
CA ASP A 295 -4.63 2.38 12.70
C ASP A 295 -4.70 2.35 11.17
N PHE A 296 -5.27 1.27 10.63
CA PHE A 296 -5.39 1.07 9.19
C PHE A 296 -6.44 1.96 8.54
N THR A 297 -7.26 2.64 9.34
CA THR A 297 -8.28 3.59 8.88
C THR A 297 -7.81 5.04 8.96
N ASP A 298 -6.72 5.31 9.69
CA ASP A 298 -6.13 6.65 9.80
C ASP A 298 -5.23 6.96 8.60
N MET A 299 -5.73 7.79 7.68
CA MET A 299 -4.99 8.23 6.51
C MET A 299 -3.68 8.95 6.86
N ARG A 300 -3.55 9.57 8.05
CA ARG A 300 -2.30 10.21 8.47
C ARG A 300 -1.17 9.20 8.69
N GLN A 301 -1.49 7.92 8.89
CA GLN A 301 -0.52 6.82 9.02
C GLN A 301 -0.10 6.21 7.68
N ARG A 302 -0.54 6.77 6.56
CA ARG A 302 -0.18 6.29 5.23
C ARG A 302 1.27 6.60 4.89
N ASN A 303 1.88 5.67 4.17
CA ASN A 303 3.17 5.82 3.52
C ASN A 303 3.02 5.65 2.01
N TYR A 304 3.95 6.27 1.29
CA TYR A 304 4.13 6.15 -0.14
C TYR A 304 5.56 5.70 -0.42
N VAL A 305 5.72 4.66 -1.23
CA VAL A 305 7.01 4.28 -1.80
C VAL A 305 7.00 4.52 -3.30
N LEU A 306 7.78 5.50 -3.75
CA LEU A 306 7.88 5.82 -5.17
C LEU A 306 9.03 5.07 -5.83
N PHE A 307 8.77 4.59 -7.04
CA PHE A 307 9.80 4.09 -7.93
C PHE A 307 10.77 5.22 -8.32
N VAL A 308 12.02 4.85 -8.57
CA VAL A 308 13.08 5.74 -9.05
C VAL A 308 13.36 5.36 -10.51
N PRO A 309 12.87 6.12 -11.50
CA PRO A 309 13.21 5.92 -12.90
C PRO A 309 14.70 6.14 -13.14
N GLU A 310 15.19 5.63 -14.27
CA GLU A 310 16.60 5.77 -14.67
C GLU A 310 17.57 5.13 -13.66
N SER A 311 17.10 4.13 -12.92
CA SER A 311 17.87 3.44 -11.89
C SER A 311 19.01 2.57 -12.42
N THR A 312 19.41 2.68 -13.68
CA THR A 312 20.62 2.05 -14.25
C THR A 312 21.82 2.99 -14.25
N GLN A 313 21.62 4.29 -13.99
CA GLN A 313 22.70 5.26 -13.85
C GLN A 313 23.66 4.88 -12.71
N SER A 314 24.93 5.27 -12.84
CA SER A 314 26.01 4.94 -11.90
C SER A 314 26.21 5.97 -10.78
N TYR A 315 25.85 7.24 -11.01
CA TYR A 315 26.07 8.33 -10.06
C TYR A 315 24.87 9.27 -9.99
N GLY A 316 24.67 9.90 -8.83
CA GLY A 316 23.71 10.98 -8.66
C GLY A 316 22.29 10.47 -8.39
N TYR A 317 21.30 11.21 -8.88
CA TYR A 317 19.89 11.00 -8.59
C TYR A 317 19.06 10.95 -9.88
N SER A 318 17.82 10.48 -9.77
CA SER A 318 16.89 10.40 -10.89
C SER A 318 16.36 11.80 -11.24
N ALA A 319 16.84 12.34 -12.37
CA ALA A 319 16.35 13.61 -12.91
C ALA A 319 14.86 13.51 -13.29
N GLN A 320 14.40 12.36 -13.79
CA GLN A 320 12.99 12.14 -14.08
C GLN A 320 12.11 12.20 -12.83
N LEU A 321 12.52 11.61 -11.71
CA LEU A 321 11.75 11.71 -10.46
C LEU A 321 11.80 13.14 -9.90
N ALA A 322 12.97 13.79 -9.95
CA ALA A 322 13.13 15.17 -9.49
C ALA A 322 12.20 16.15 -10.23
N LYS A 323 12.04 16.00 -11.55
CA LYS A 323 11.12 16.81 -12.37
C LYS A 323 9.66 16.71 -11.93
N LYS A 324 9.25 15.57 -11.36
CA LYS A 324 7.88 15.29 -10.92
C LYS A 324 7.57 15.83 -9.52
N LEU A 325 8.55 16.36 -8.81
CA LEU A 325 8.44 16.74 -7.41
C LEU A 325 8.73 18.22 -7.17
N ILE A 326 8.11 18.73 -6.10
CA ILE A 326 8.41 19.99 -5.42
C ILE A 326 8.75 19.60 -3.98
N ALA A 327 9.79 20.19 -3.39
CA ALA A 327 10.20 19.85 -2.03
C ALA A 327 10.44 21.09 -1.20
N SER A 328 10.10 21.07 0.08
CA SER A 328 10.51 22.14 0.97
C SER A 328 12.01 22.10 1.26
N ALA A 329 12.59 23.26 1.57
CA ALA A 329 13.96 23.30 2.06
C ALA A 329 14.09 22.43 3.33
N PRO A 330 15.14 21.59 3.45
CA PRO A 330 15.37 20.78 4.65
C PRO A 330 15.27 21.62 5.93
N MET A 331 14.34 21.23 6.80
CA MET A 331 14.12 21.86 8.09
C MET A 331 14.67 20.95 9.19
N ARG A 332 15.53 21.52 10.04
CA ARG A 332 16.04 20.83 11.22
C ARG A 332 15.01 20.88 12.33
N ILE A 333 14.78 19.75 12.97
CA ILE A 333 13.95 19.64 14.17
C ILE A 333 14.71 18.86 15.24
N LYS A 334 14.32 19.07 16.49
CA LYS A 334 14.63 18.16 17.59
C LYS A 334 13.35 17.40 17.91
N TYR A 335 13.40 16.07 17.85
CA TYR A 335 12.20 15.25 18.03
C TYR A 335 11.64 15.39 19.46
N THR A 336 10.32 15.45 19.56
CA THR A 336 9.54 15.54 20.81
C THR A 336 8.22 14.81 20.60
N ASP A 337 7.66 14.23 21.67
CA ASP A 337 6.36 13.58 21.67
C ASP A 337 5.20 14.59 21.84
N GLU A 338 5.51 15.88 21.98
CA GLU A 338 4.51 16.94 22.09
C GLU A 338 3.78 17.15 20.75
N VAL A 339 2.53 16.68 20.69
CA VAL A 339 1.68 16.74 19.48
C VAL A 339 1.60 18.16 18.90
N ASN A 340 1.39 19.18 19.74
CA ASN A 340 1.32 20.57 19.29
C ASN A 340 2.61 21.02 18.59
N LYS A 341 3.77 20.61 19.12
CA LYS A 341 5.06 20.94 18.52
C LYS A 341 5.27 20.21 17.19
N LEU A 342 4.86 18.95 17.10
CA LEU A 342 4.92 18.20 15.84
C LEU A 342 4.01 18.83 14.77
N VAL A 343 2.82 19.32 15.14
CA VAL A 343 1.92 20.05 14.24
C VAL A 343 2.55 21.38 13.79
N GLU A 344 3.22 22.11 14.66
CA GLU A 344 3.99 23.30 14.28
C GLU A 344 5.08 22.98 13.26
N TYR A 345 5.85 21.91 13.49
CA TYR A 345 6.88 21.47 12.54
C TYR A 345 6.27 21.04 11.20
N GLU A 346 5.17 20.30 11.21
CA GLU A 346 4.47 19.86 10.00
C GLU A 346 4.06 21.07 9.13
N LYS A 347 3.39 22.06 9.75
CA LYS A 347 2.98 23.30 9.08
C LYS A 347 4.17 24.13 8.59
N ALA A 348 5.19 24.32 9.42
CA ALA A 348 6.37 25.11 9.08
C ALA A 348 7.16 24.51 7.91
N CYS A 349 7.25 23.18 7.85
CA CYS A 349 7.92 22.46 6.78
C CYS A 349 7.14 22.55 5.45
N ALA A 350 5.81 22.43 5.50
CA ALA A 350 4.96 22.45 4.31
C ALA A 350 4.89 23.82 3.61
N LEU A 351 5.03 24.93 4.36
CA LEU A 351 4.88 26.31 3.85
C LEU A 351 6.08 26.85 3.03
N ARG A 352 7.14 26.07 2.80
CA ARG A 352 8.39 26.56 2.18
C ARG A 352 8.79 25.81 0.90
N PRO A 353 7.93 25.72 -0.14
CA PRO A 353 8.25 24.94 -1.34
C PRO A 353 9.46 25.53 -2.11
N LYS A 354 10.36 24.64 -2.53
CA LYS A 354 11.42 24.86 -3.52
C LYS A 354 11.29 23.82 -4.64
N THR A 355 11.80 24.13 -5.83
CA THR A 355 11.90 23.16 -6.92
C THR A 355 13.03 22.15 -6.66
N VAL A 356 12.79 20.87 -6.98
CA VAL A 356 13.75 19.75 -6.84
C VAL A 356 14.75 19.69 -8.02
N LEU A 357 14.64 20.62 -8.98
CA LEU A 357 15.37 20.58 -10.27
C LEU A 357 16.89 20.80 -10.14
N ASP A 358 17.38 21.20 -8.96
CA ASP A 358 18.79 21.50 -8.72
C ASP A 358 19.56 20.32 -8.05
N ILE A 359 19.09 19.07 -8.22
CA ILE A 359 19.68 17.84 -7.63
C ILE A 359 20.42 17.01 -8.66
#